data_AF-A0A1K2F7W2-F1
#
_entry.id   AF-A0A1K2F7W2-F1
#
_cell.length_a   1.000
_cell.length_b   1.000
_cell.length_c   1.000
_cell.angle_alpha   90.00
_cell.angle_beta   90.00
_cell.angle_gamma   90.00
#
_symmetry.space_group_name_H-M   'P 1'
#
loop_
_entity.id
_entity.type
_entity.pdbx_description
1 polymer ?
#
loop_
_entity_poly.entity_id
_entity_poly.type
_entity_poly.pdbx_seq_one_letter_code
_entity_poly.pdbx_strand_id
1 'polypeptide(L)'
;MTESDSDGGNEDEPTATVIWIFLGIIAGVALLAKVIVSEDIPTGEPLPLKETALLLSLFLGPIFLFAGISNQLSKEAKRGNISWATYWTTMASITVTAFTLLGIASIDDFMELINAWRVHDERWAR
;
A
#
# COMPACT_ATOMS: atom_id res chain seq x y z
N MET A 1 43.18 2.29 26.72
CA MET A 1 42.82 2.23 25.28
C MET A 1 41.35 1.87 25.21
N THR A 2 40.51 2.85 24.91
CA THR A 2 39.09 2.68 24.59
C THR A 2 38.99 2.34 23.11
N GLU A 3 38.52 1.13 22.81
CA GLU A 3 38.21 0.70 21.45
C GLU A 3 36.71 0.40 21.40
N SER A 4 36.06 1.13 20.51
CA SER A 4 34.63 1.27 20.29
C SER A 4 34.04 0.13 19.49
N ASP A 5 32.79 -0.22 19.84
CA ASP A 5 31.70 -0.60 18.96
C ASP A 5 32.00 -1.49 17.74
N SER A 6 31.61 -2.75 17.85
CA SER A 6 30.98 -3.45 16.75
C SER A 6 29.82 -4.26 17.30
N ASP A 7 28.68 -3.58 17.45
CA ASP A 7 27.38 -4.18 17.75
C ASP A 7 27.03 -5.12 16.58
N GLY A 8 27.29 -6.40 16.83
CA GLY A 8 27.26 -7.45 15.85
C GLY A 8 25.82 -7.86 15.55
N GLY A 9 25.29 -7.29 14.46
CA GLY A 9 24.50 -8.01 13.48
C GLY A 9 23.32 -8.80 14.03
N ASN A 10 22.25 -8.09 14.40
CA ASN A 10 20.95 -8.69 14.65
C ASN A 10 19.87 -7.85 13.97
N GLU A 11 19.97 -7.68 12.66
CA GLU A 11 18.93 -7.05 11.85
C GLU A 11 18.30 -8.09 10.95
N ASP A 12 17.42 -8.89 11.56
CA ASP A 12 16.43 -9.64 10.80
C ASP A 12 15.67 -8.64 9.90
N GLU A 13 15.80 -8.86 8.60
CA GLU A 13 15.22 -8.10 7.49
C GLU A 13 13.72 -8.35 7.15
N PRO A 14 12.80 -8.80 8.04
CA PRO A 14 11.36 -8.80 7.72
C PRO A 14 10.71 -7.41 7.75
N THR A 15 11.25 -6.45 8.51
CA THR A 15 10.51 -5.23 8.89
C THR A 15 10.24 -4.28 7.72
N ALA A 16 11.20 -4.09 6.82
CA ALA A 16 11.06 -3.15 5.70
C ALA A 16 9.96 -3.60 4.72
N THR A 17 9.93 -4.88 4.35
CA THR A 17 8.91 -5.42 3.44
C THR A 17 7.50 -5.31 4.03
N VAL A 18 7.35 -5.53 5.34
CA VAL A 18 6.06 -5.42 6.04
C VAL A 18 5.50 -4.01 5.97
N ILE A 19 6.33 -2.98 6.11
CA ILE A 19 5.91 -1.57 5.98
C ILE A 19 5.30 -1.31 4.60
N TRP A 20 5.94 -1.80 3.53
CA TRP A 20 5.47 -1.60 2.17
C TRP A 20 4.21 -2.42 1.85
N ILE A 21 4.08 -3.62 2.40
CA ILE A 21 2.84 -4.40 2.32
C ILE A 21 1.70 -3.64 2.98
N PHE A 22 1.92 -3.09 4.17
CA PHE A 22 0.92 -2.31 4.89
C PHE A 22 0.46 -1.09 4.08
N LEU A 23 1.41 -0.33 3.49
CA LEU A 23 1.09 0.78 2.60
C LEU A 23 0.34 0.33 1.34
N GLY A 24 0.69 -0.82 0.77
CA GLY A 24 -0.03 -1.44 -0.33
C GLY A 24 -1.47 -1.81 0.03
N ILE A 25 -1.72 -2.29 1.26
CA ILE A 25 -3.08 -2.57 1.74
C ILE A 25 -3.89 -1.27 1.83
N ILE A 26 -3.34 -0.19 2.39
CA ILE A 26 -4.04 1.10 2.47
C ILE A 26 -4.38 1.60 1.06
N ALA A 27 -3.43 1.54 0.12
CA ALA A 27 -3.66 1.92 -1.27
C ALA A 27 -4.74 1.05 -1.94
N GLY A 28 -4.73 -0.26 -1.68
CA GLY A 28 -5.74 -1.20 -2.17
C GLY A 28 -7.14 -0.90 -1.62
N VAL A 29 -7.27 -0.63 -0.32
CA VAL A 29 -8.55 -0.23 0.30
C VAL A 29 -9.04 1.09 -0.30
N ALA A 30 -8.16 2.07 -0.46
CA ALA A 30 -8.51 3.34 -1.07
C ALA A 30 -9.04 3.18 -2.50
N LEU A 31 -8.39 2.36 -3.31
CA LEU A 31 -8.85 2.07 -4.68
C LEU A 31 -10.22 1.38 -4.68
N LEU A 32 -10.43 0.40 -3.81
CA LEU A 32 -11.73 -0.25 -3.66
C LEU A 32 -12.82 0.75 -3.29
N ALA A 33 -12.59 1.54 -2.25
CA ALA A 33 -13.54 2.56 -1.79
C ALA A 33 -13.87 3.54 -2.91
N LYS A 34 -12.86 4.01 -3.66
CA LYS A 34 -13.07 4.90 -4.80
C LYS A 34 -13.93 4.26 -5.87
N VAL A 35 -13.61 3.06 -6.32
CA VAL A 35 -14.35 2.39 -7.41
C VAL A 35 -15.78 2.08 -6.99
N ILE A 36 -16.00 1.58 -5.77
CA ILE A 36 -17.36 1.30 -5.27
C ILE A 36 -18.18 2.58 -5.20
N VAL A 37 -17.62 3.66 -4.65
CA VAL A 37 -18.33 4.94 -4.51
C VAL A 37 -18.54 5.61 -5.87
N SER A 38 -17.60 5.52 -6.82
CA SER A 38 -17.71 6.18 -8.12
C SER A 38 -18.66 5.47 -9.08
N GLU A 39 -18.66 4.14 -9.08
CA GLU A 39 -19.50 3.32 -9.95
C GLU A 39 -20.86 2.96 -9.29
N ASP A 40 -21.11 3.45 -8.07
CA ASP A 40 -22.32 3.21 -7.28
C ASP A 40 -22.67 1.71 -7.17
N ILE A 41 -21.65 0.87 -6.97
CA ILE A 41 -21.77 -0.60 -7.02
C ILE A 41 -22.59 -1.10 -5.83
N PRO A 42 -23.72 -1.80 -6.03
CA PRO A 42 -24.54 -2.31 -4.93
C PRO A 42 -23.74 -3.30 -4.06
N THR A 43 -23.63 -3.02 -2.76
CA THR A 43 -22.90 -3.89 -1.81
C THR A 43 -23.76 -5.02 -1.22
N GLY A 44 -25.09 -4.97 -1.40
CA GLY A 44 -26.04 -5.94 -0.87
C GLY A 44 -26.36 -7.13 -1.79
N GLU A 45 -25.94 -7.08 -3.06
CA GLU A 45 -26.22 -8.13 -4.05
C GLU A 45 -24.96 -8.91 -4.42
N PRO A 46 -25.07 -10.20 -4.76
CA PRO A 46 -23.91 -10.98 -5.22
C PRO A 46 -23.38 -10.41 -6.53
N LEU A 47 -22.16 -9.86 -6.48
CA LEU A 47 -21.50 -9.28 -7.64
C LEU A 47 -21.18 -10.34 -8.70
N PRO A 48 -21.32 -10.01 -10.01
CA PRO A 48 -20.84 -10.84 -11.11
C PRO A 48 -19.37 -11.22 -10.91
N LEU A 49 -19.00 -12.45 -11.27
CA LEU A 49 -17.62 -12.96 -11.11
C LEU A 49 -16.55 -12.03 -11.71
N LYS A 50 -16.88 -11.36 -12.82
CA LYS A 50 -15.98 -10.41 -13.49
C LYS A 50 -15.69 -9.19 -12.61
N GLU A 51 -16.70 -8.63 -11.96
CA GLU A 51 -16.56 -7.48 -11.07
C GLU A 51 -15.80 -7.86 -9.80
N THR A 52 -16.13 -9.02 -9.21
CA THR A 52 -15.39 -9.55 -8.06
C THR A 52 -13.91 -9.76 -8.39
N ALA A 53 -13.59 -10.33 -9.56
CA ALA A 53 -12.21 -10.50 -10.00
C ALA A 53 -11.50 -9.16 -10.22
N LEU A 54 -12.20 -8.17 -10.78
CA LEU A 54 -11.67 -6.82 -10.98
C LEU A 54 -11.37 -6.13 -9.65
N LEU A 55 -12.32 -6.13 -8.71
CA LEU A 55 -12.15 -5.54 -7.38
C LEU A 55 -11.01 -6.23 -6.61
N LEU A 56 -10.95 -7.56 -6.66
CA LEU A 56 -9.88 -8.31 -6.03
C LEU A 56 -8.51 -7.98 -6.64
N SER A 57 -8.42 -7.91 -7.96
CA SER A 57 -7.20 -7.50 -8.68
C SER A 57 -6.78 -6.09 -8.30
N LEU A 58 -7.74 -5.17 -8.19
CA LEU A 58 -7.50 -3.78 -7.84
C LEU A 58 -7.00 -3.63 -6.40
N PHE A 59 -7.52 -4.44 -5.49
CA PHE A 59 -7.06 -4.51 -4.10
C PHE A 59 -5.65 -5.09 -3.97
N LEU A 60 -5.40 -6.22 -4.65
CA LEU A 60 -4.14 -6.95 -4.53
C LEU A 60 -3.00 -6.31 -5.33
N GLY A 61 -3.31 -5.61 -6.43
CA GLY A 61 -2.32 -4.99 -7.32
C GLY A 61 -1.30 -4.13 -6.58
N PRO A 62 -1.73 -3.11 -5.80
CA PRO A 62 -0.82 -2.28 -5.01
C PRO A 62 0.05 -3.09 -4.04
N ILE A 63 -0.52 -4.10 -3.37
CA ILE A 63 0.22 -4.95 -2.42
C ILE A 63 1.38 -5.66 -3.12
N PHE A 64 1.11 -6.30 -4.26
CA PHE A 64 2.14 -7.00 -5.03
C PHE A 64 3.17 -6.05 -5.64
N LEU A 65 2.75 -4.87 -6.09
CA LEU A 65 3.68 -3.86 -6.63
C LEU A 65 4.65 -3.34 -5.58
N PHE A 66 4.15 -2.91 -4.41
CA PHE A 66 5.00 -2.42 -3.32
C PHE A 66 5.91 -3.52 -2.76
N ALA A 67 5.39 -4.73 -2.57
CA ALA A 67 6.20 -5.87 -2.13
C ALA A 67 7.27 -6.24 -3.18
N GLY A 68 6.92 -6.24 -4.46
CA GLY A 68 7.83 -6.56 -5.57
C GLY A 68 8.98 -5.57 -5.68
N ILE A 69 8.67 -4.27 -5.74
CA ILE A 69 9.68 -3.20 -5.86
C ILE A 69 10.58 -3.18 -4.62
N SER A 70 10.01 -3.25 -3.42
CA SER A 70 10.81 -3.25 -2.19
C SER A 70 11.73 -4.46 -2.07
N ASN A 71 11.28 -5.64 -2.50
CA ASN A 71 12.12 -6.84 -2.50
C ASN A 71 13.25 -6.75 -3.54
N GLN A 72 12.99 -6.15 -4.70
CA GLN A 72 14.03 -5.95 -5.72
C GLN A 72 15.08 -4.94 -5.24
N LEU A 73 14.66 -3.78 -4.75
CA LEU A 73 15.58 -2.74 -4.28
C LEU A 73 16.35 -3.18 -3.02
N SER A 74 15.72 -3.93 -2.11
CA SER A 74 16.42 -4.45 -0.93
C SER A 74 17.51 -5.44 -1.32
N LYS A 75 17.28 -6.28 -2.33
CA LYS A 75 18.31 -7.17 -2.89
C LYS A 75 19.47 -6.38 -3.51
N GLU A 76 19.19 -5.28 -4.20
CA GLU A 76 20.25 -4.42 -4.75
C GLU A 76 21.05 -3.72 -3.64
N ALA A 77 20.40 -3.31 -2.56
CA ALA A 77 21.06 -2.73 -1.39
C ALA A 77 21.97 -3.75 -0.69
N LYS A 78 21.47 -4.98 -0.45
CA LYS A 78 22.25 -6.08 0.13
C LYS A 78 23.45 -6.48 -0.73
N ARG A 79 23.33 -6.38 -2.05
CA ARG A 79 24.43 -6.64 -2.99
C ARG A 79 25.49 -5.53 -2.99
N GLY A 80 25.23 -4.41 -2.33
CA GLY A 80 26.09 -3.23 -2.35
C GLY A 80 26.03 -2.44 -3.65
N ASN A 81 25.05 -2.72 -4.53
CA ASN A 81 24.87 -1.97 -5.77
C ASN A 81 24.26 -0.59 -5.52
N ILE A 82 23.43 -0.48 -4.47
CA ILE A 82 22.87 0.78 -3.99
C ILE A 82 23.06 0.89 -2.47
N SER A 83 23.02 2.11 -1.94
CA SER A 83 23.00 2.31 -0.48
C SER A 83 21.59 2.07 0.08
N TRP A 84 21.50 1.70 1.36
CA TRP A 84 20.21 1.66 2.06
C TRP A 84 19.50 3.01 2.11
N ALA A 85 20.24 4.14 2.11
CA ALA A 85 19.65 5.47 2.00
C ALA A 85 18.94 5.67 0.64
N THR A 86 19.55 5.18 -0.44
CA THR A 86 18.93 5.18 -1.78
C THR A 86 17.67 4.33 -1.82
N TYR A 87 17.69 3.15 -1.19
CA TYR A 87 16.51 2.28 -1.03
C TYR A 87 15.34 3.03 -0.39
N TRP A 88 15.55 3.59 0.80
CA TRP A 88 14.49 4.27 1.56
C TRP A 88 13.96 5.50 0.82
N THR A 89 14.85 6.31 0.23
CA THR A 89 14.46 7.51 -0.51
C THR A 89 13.64 7.17 -1.75
N THR A 90 14.02 6.12 -2.48
CA THR A 90 13.31 5.67 -3.69
C THR A 90 11.93 5.15 -3.31
N MET A 91 11.85 4.28 -2.31
CA MET A 91 10.58 3.71 -1.88
C MET A 91 9.64 4.78 -1.34
N ALA A 92 10.13 5.72 -0.51
CA ALA A 92 9.32 6.83 -0.03
C ALA A 92 8.77 7.69 -1.18
N SER A 93 9.59 7.98 -2.20
CA SER A 93 9.16 8.76 -3.37
C SER A 93 8.08 8.04 -4.18
N ILE A 94 8.23 6.72 -4.38
CA ILE A 94 7.22 5.89 -5.05
C ILE A 94 5.91 5.91 -4.26
N THR A 95 5.98 5.72 -2.94
CA THR A 95 4.82 5.75 -2.06
C THR A 95 4.10 7.10 -2.13
N VAL A 96 4.80 8.22 -1.94
CA VAL A 96 4.20 9.55 -2.01
C VAL A 96 3.53 9.78 -3.37
N THR A 97 4.19 9.40 -4.46
CA THR A 97 3.63 9.53 -5.81
C THR A 97 2.36 8.69 -5.97
N ALA A 98 2.36 7.44 -5.51
CA ALA A 98 1.21 6.56 -5.59
C ALA A 98 0.01 7.12 -4.80
N PHE A 99 0.21 7.52 -3.55
CA PHE A 99 -0.86 8.10 -2.72
C PHE A 99 -1.38 9.42 -3.29
N THR A 100 -0.49 10.27 -3.84
CA THR A 100 -0.89 11.49 -4.53
C THR A 100 -1.77 11.20 -5.75
N LEU A 101 -1.42 10.20 -6.56
CA LEU A 101 -2.24 9.76 -7.70
C LEU A 101 -3.60 9.20 -7.26
N LEU A 102 -3.66 8.56 -6.09
CA LEU A 102 -4.91 8.15 -5.48
C LEU A 102 -5.71 9.32 -4.90
N GLY A 103 -5.17 10.54 -4.91
CA GLY A 103 -5.80 11.72 -4.31
C GLY A 103 -5.81 11.68 -2.78
N ILE A 104 -4.86 10.97 -2.17
CA ILE A 104 -4.65 10.91 -0.73
C ILE A 104 -3.39 11.71 -0.44
N ALA A 105 -3.55 12.99 -0.11
CA ALA A 105 -2.45 13.86 0.29
C ALA A 105 -2.30 13.91 1.82
N SER A 106 -3.38 13.61 2.53
CA SER A 106 -3.46 13.64 3.99
C SER A 106 -4.23 12.44 4.55
N ILE A 107 -4.14 12.25 5.87
CA ILE A 107 -4.96 11.25 6.58
C ILE A 107 -6.45 11.63 6.53
N ASP A 108 -6.77 12.92 6.50
CA ASP A 108 -8.14 13.41 6.45
C ASP A 108 -8.81 13.03 5.13
N ASP A 109 -8.09 13.13 4.00
CA ASP A 109 -8.59 12.69 2.68
C ASP A 109 -8.93 11.20 2.68
N PHE A 110 -8.08 10.39 3.32
CA PHE A 110 -8.32 8.96 3.46
C PHE A 110 -9.56 8.69 4.32
N MET A 111 -9.70 9.37 5.46
CA MET A 111 -10.86 9.22 6.34
C MET A 111 -12.16 9.68 5.68
N GLU A 112 -12.12 10.75 4.88
CA GLU A 112 -13.27 11.22 4.09
C GLU A 112 -13.71 10.16 3.08
N LEU A 113 -12.76 9.55 2.36
CA LEU A 113 -13.04 8.46 1.43
C LEU A 113 -13.67 7.25 2.11
N ILE A 114 -13.15 6.84 3.28
CA ILE A 114 -13.71 5.73 4.05
C ILE A 114 -15.13 6.08 4.54
N ASN A 115 -15.36 7.31 4.96
CA ASN A 115 -16.69 7.77 5.36
C ASN A 115 -17.67 7.76 4.18
N ALA A 116 -17.25 8.20 3.00
CA ALA A 116 -18.06 8.14 1.79
C ALA A 116 -18.46 6.70 1.44
N TRP A 117 -17.52 5.76 1.55
CA TRP A 117 -17.80 4.34 1.35
C TRP A 117 -18.78 3.77 2.38
N ARG A 118 -18.64 4.11 3.66
CA ARG A 118 -19.60 3.71 4.71
C ARG A 118 -21.00 4.23 4.43
N VAL A 119 -21.13 5.52 4.08
CA VAL A 119 -22.43 6.12 3.73
C VAL A 119 -23.02 5.45 2.50
N HIS A 120 -22.20 5.13 1.51
CA HIS A 120 -22.62 4.37 0.34
C HIS A 120 -23.21 3.00 0.74
N ASP A 121 -22.51 2.24 1.60
CA ASP A 121 -22.96 0.92 2.07
C ASP A 121 -24.30 1.00 2.82
N GLU A 122 -24.47 2.01 3.69
CA GLU A 122 -25.73 2.26 4.41
C GLU A 122 -26.92 2.60 3.51
N ARG A 123 -26.68 3.07 2.28
CA ARG A 123 -27.76 3.31 1.30
C ARG A 123 -28.29 2.01 0.70
N TRP A 124 -27.41 1.04 0.46
CA TRP A 124 -27.77 -0.25 -0.14
C TRP A 124 -28.22 -1.31 0.87
N ALA A 125 -28.02 -1.05 2.16
CA ALA A 125 -28.51 -1.90 3.25
C ALA A 125 -29.99 -1.67 3.62
N ARG A 126 -30.66 -0.64 3.06
CA ARG A 126 -32.07 -0.33 3.31
C ARG A 126 -32.97 -0.82 2.18
#